data_AF-A0A9W9Z0E9-F1
#
_entry.id   AF-A0A9W9Z0E9-F1
#
_cell.length_a   1.000
_cell.length_b   1.000
_cell.length_c   1.000
_cell.angle_alpha   90.00
_cell.angle_beta   90.00
_cell.angle_gamma   90.00
#
_symmetry.space_group_name_H-M   'P 1'
#
loop_
_entity.id
_entity.type
_entity.pdbx_description
1 polymer ?
#
loop_
_entity_poly.entity_id
_entity_poly.type
_entity_poly.pdbx_seq_one_letter_code
_entity_poly.pdbx_strand_id
1 'polypeptide(L)'
;MCEVDRDKIEHICIKLRASSADGGLTIKDRYYHLRKYHSSFVGSEAIDWFIANGFATTRKEGVQLGQALLDTDLVHHVVDEHNFEDRQLFYRFRQDDPPHLSPAGPSVASLKKDCGTKFGPAQKKGLLKWQQAFIVLRQEDDILYEFRTDLHSTPSKKYPLKEATVRLDPLAKFCLLMSFADIQRSDLRLAFSSDEEQLSWLKAFEKSGAITGQTEEEVEDQVKNAESIFVFNAKDIDGNAVSFEKYRGFVTLIVNFGKQEPDPEPVIKQFAARYGVQFDMFSKINVNGASALPLYKYLKSQLKGTLGSFIKWNFGKVGIDQFLCDRNGKPVKRYAPSVQPLDIAKDIEALL
;
A
#
# COMPACT_ATOMS: atom_id res chain seq x y z
N MET A 1 -20.86 -11.61 -9.13
CA MET A 1 -21.42 -12.46 -10.20
C MET A 1 -22.19 -13.58 -9.52
N CYS A 2 -23.45 -13.80 -9.93
CA CYS A 2 -24.29 -14.87 -9.40
C CYS A 2 -23.71 -16.23 -9.83
N GLU A 3 -23.71 -17.25 -8.96
CA GLU A 3 -23.16 -18.61 -9.22
C GLU A 3 -23.66 -19.24 -10.53
N VAL A 4 -24.82 -18.80 -11.03
CA VAL A 4 -25.54 -19.34 -12.20
C VAL A 4 -24.86 -19.05 -13.57
N ASP A 5 -23.87 -18.16 -13.66
CA ASP A 5 -23.18 -17.87 -14.94
C ASP A 5 -21.89 -18.70 -15.13
N ARG A 6 -21.27 -19.16 -14.04
CA ARG A 6 -19.98 -19.85 -14.10
C ARG A 6 -20.07 -21.23 -14.75
N ASP A 7 -21.05 -22.04 -14.34
CA ASP A 7 -21.26 -23.38 -14.89
C ASP A 7 -21.52 -23.34 -16.40
N LYS A 8 -22.24 -22.30 -16.86
CA LYS A 8 -22.48 -22.06 -18.28
C LYS A 8 -21.18 -21.76 -19.02
N ILE A 9 -20.33 -20.88 -18.48
CA ILE A 9 -19.04 -20.53 -19.09
C ILE A 9 -18.07 -21.73 -19.11
N GLU A 10 -18.03 -22.52 -18.04
CA GLU A 10 -17.24 -23.76 -17.99
C GLU A 10 -17.74 -24.79 -19.00
N HIS A 11 -19.06 -24.99 -19.10
CA HIS A 11 -19.66 -25.87 -20.11
C HIS A 11 -19.34 -25.44 -21.55
N ILE A 12 -19.39 -24.13 -21.83
CA ILE A 12 -18.99 -23.56 -23.12
C ILE A 12 -17.51 -23.87 -23.39
N CYS A 13 -16.64 -23.65 -22.41
CA CYS A 13 -15.21 -23.92 -22.54
C CYS A 13 -14.91 -25.39 -22.89
N ILE A 14 -15.60 -26.33 -22.21
CA ILE A 14 -15.46 -27.77 -22.47
C ILE A 14 -15.83 -28.09 -23.92
N LYS A 15 -16.97 -27.59 -24.40
CA LYS A 15 -17.40 -27.81 -25.78
C LYS A 15 -16.49 -27.14 -26.81
N LEU A 16 -16.02 -25.93 -26.51
CA LEU A 16 -15.11 -25.17 -27.36
C LEU A 16 -13.79 -25.92 -27.58
N ARG A 17 -13.28 -26.62 -26.55
CA ARG A 17 -12.05 -27.41 -26.60
C ARG A 17 -12.25 -28.86 -27.04
N ALA A 18 -13.48 -29.30 -27.32
CA ALA A 18 -13.71 -30.64 -27.85
C ALA A 18 -12.91 -30.86 -29.15
N SER A 19 -12.70 -32.11 -29.54
CA SER A 19 -11.98 -32.38 -30.78
C SER A 19 -12.74 -31.76 -31.97
N SER A 20 -12.04 -31.44 -33.05
CA SER A 20 -12.72 -30.91 -34.25
C SER A 20 -13.73 -31.92 -34.83
N ALA A 21 -13.53 -33.23 -34.60
CA ALA A 21 -14.50 -34.27 -34.98
C ALA A 21 -15.77 -34.21 -34.12
N ASP A 22 -15.65 -33.77 -32.87
CA ASP A 22 -16.77 -33.55 -31.94
C ASP A 22 -17.34 -32.13 -32.05
N GLY A 23 -16.94 -31.38 -33.09
CA GLY A 23 -17.41 -30.04 -33.37
C GLY A 23 -16.75 -28.93 -32.56
N GLY A 24 -15.60 -29.15 -31.90
CA GLY A 24 -14.84 -28.10 -31.22
C GLY A 24 -13.90 -27.31 -32.14
N LEU A 25 -13.16 -26.35 -31.57
CA LEU A 25 -12.26 -25.48 -32.33
C LEU A 25 -11.02 -26.20 -32.90
N THR A 26 -10.44 -25.62 -33.94
CA THR A 26 -9.14 -26.06 -34.47
C THR A 26 -8.00 -25.52 -33.60
N ILE A 27 -7.56 -26.34 -32.65
CA ILE A 27 -6.40 -26.08 -31.79
C ILE A 27 -5.15 -26.65 -32.47
N LYS A 28 -4.15 -25.81 -32.71
CA LYS A 28 -2.86 -26.21 -33.31
C LYS A 28 -1.77 -25.19 -33.05
N ASP A 29 -0.53 -25.59 -33.29
CA ASP A 29 0.60 -24.67 -33.25
C ASP A 29 0.49 -23.63 -34.39
N ARG A 30 0.73 -22.36 -34.05
CA ARG A 30 0.73 -21.24 -35.00
C ARG A 30 2.04 -20.46 -34.92
N TYR A 31 2.41 -19.83 -36.02
CA TYR A 31 3.62 -19.00 -36.10
C TYR A 31 3.27 -17.55 -36.38
N TYR A 32 3.92 -16.64 -35.67
CA TYR A 32 3.83 -15.20 -35.94
C TYR A 32 5.18 -14.54 -35.63
N HIS A 33 5.70 -13.75 -36.58
CA HIS A 33 7.06 -13.19 -36.54
C HIS A 33 8.14 -14.20 -36.09
N LEU A 34 8.18 -15.37 -36.74
CA LEU A 34 9.12 -16.47 -36.45
C LEU A 34 9.00 -17.08 -35.05
N ARG A 35 8.06 -16.62 -34.22
CA ARG A 35 7.76 -17.20 -32.92
C ARG A 35 6.65 -18.22 -33.03
N LYS A 36 6.87 -19.40 -32.44
CA LYS A 36 5.89 -20.49 -32.35
C LYS A 36 5.00 -20.30 -31.12
N TYR A 37 3.69 -20.39 -31.31
CA TYR A 37 2.67 -20.36 -30.28
C TYR A 37 1.97 -21.70 -30.24
N HIS A 38 2.25 -22.48 -29.19
CA HIS A 38 1.73 -23.83 -29.04
C HIS A 38 0.22 -23.84 -28.76
N SER A 39 -0.47 -24.88 -29.24
CA SER A 39 -1.85 -25.22 -28.87
C SER A 39 -2.81 -24.01 -28.83
N SER A 40 -2.79 -23.17 -29.87
CA SER A 40 -3.59 -21.95 -29.91
C SER A 40 -4.85 -22.09 -30.77
N PHE A 41 -5.81 -21.23 -30.50
CA PHE A 41 -6.99 -20.98 -31.33
C PHE A 41 -7.09 -19.47 -31.66
N VAL A 42 -7.91 -19.12 -32.65
CA VAL A 42 -8.06 -17.73 -33.12
C VAL A 42 -9.33 -17.10 -32.57
N GLY A 43 -9.26 -15.85 -32.09
CA GLY A 43 -10.41 -15.15 -31.50
C GLY A 43 -11.62 -15.02 -32.43
N SER A 44 -11.41 -14.59 -33.67
CA SER A 44 -12.50 -14.49 -34.66
C SER A 44 -13.13 -15.84 -35.00
N GLU A 45 -12.33 -16.92 -35.06
CA GLU A 45 -12.82 -18.29 -35.30
C GLU A 45 -13.66 -18.80 -34.12
N ALA A 46 -13.28 -18.46 -32.89
CA ALA A 46 -14.07 -18.77 -31.70
C ALA A 46 -15.43 -18.06 -31.70
N ILE A 47 -15.50 -16.83 -32.21
CA ILE A 47 -16.77 -16.09 -32.35
C ILE A 47 -17.66 -16.73 -33.40
N ASP A 48 -17.10 -17.12 -34.55
CA ASP A 48 -17.84 -17.87 -35.57
C ASP A 48 -18.41 -19.15 -34.97
N TRP A 49 -17.60 -19.85 -34.17
CA TRP A 49 -18.02 -21.05 -33.46
C TRP A 49 -19.14 -20.79 -32.45
N PHE A 50 -19.07 -19.72 -31.64
CA PHE A 50 -20.12 -19.37 -30.68
C PHE A 50 -21.46 -19.14 -31.38
N ILE A 51 -21.44 -18.47 -32.54
CA ILE A 51 -22.65 -18.20 -33.31
C ILE A 51 -23.19 -19.47 -33.95
N ALA A 52 -22.32 -20.27 -34.58
CA ALA A 52 -22.71 -21.51 -35.25
C ALA A 52 -23.32 -22.55 -34.27
N ASN A 53 -22.88 -22.53 -33.01
CA ASN A 53 -23.37 -23.44 -31.97
C ASN A 53 -24.49 -22.84 -31.09
N GLY A 54 -25.00 -21.64 -31.45
CA GLY A 54 -26.12 -21.01 -30.75
C GLY A 54 -25.80 -20.46 -29.37
N PHE A 55 -24.52 -20.27 -29.02
CA PHE A 55 -24.11 -19.62 -27.78
C PHE A 55 -24.18 -18.09 -27.88
N ALA A 56 -24.06 -17.54 -29.08
CA ALA A 56 -24.18 -16.12 -29.38
C ALA A 56 -25.10 -15.91 -30.60
N THR A 57 -25.83 -14.79 -30.64
CA THR A 57 -26.63 -14.39 -31.81
C THR A 57 -25.92 -13.31 -32.65
N THR A 58 -24.97 -12.60 -32.05
CA THR A 58 -24.18 -11.56 -32.71
C THR A 58 -22.70 -11.71 -32.42
N ARG A 59 -21.84 -11.14 -33.28
CA ARG A 59 -20.39 -11.10 -33.01
C ARG A 59 -20.05 -10.36 -31.72
N LYS A 60 -20.83 -9.32 -31.37
CA LYS A 60 -20.69 -8.57 -30.11
C LYS A 60 -20.94 -9.47 -28.89
N GLU A 61 -21.98 -10.29 -28.92
CA GLU A 61 -22.24 -11.29 -27.86
C GLU A 61 -21.13 -12.35 -27.81
N GLY A 62 -20.61 -12.77 -28.98
CA GLY A 62 -19.46 -13.66 -29.06
C GLY A 62 -18.20 -13.08 -28.39
N VAL A 63 -17.93 -11.79 -28.58
CA VAL A 63 -16.83 -11.08 -27.89
C VAL A 63 -17.07 -11.06 -26.38
N GLN A 64 -18.29 -10.80 -25.93
CA GLN A 64 -18.63 -10.81 -24.49
C GLN A 64 -18.45 -12.20 -23.86
N LEU A 65 -18.83 -13.27 -24.56
CA LEU A 65 -18.60 -14.65 -24.13
C LEU A 65 -17.13 -15.00 -24.08
N GLY A 66 -16.37 -14.62 -25.12
CA GLY A 66 -14.92 -14.78 -25.13
C GLY A 66 -14.24 -14.01 -23.99
N GLN A 67 -14.72 -12.81 -23.68
CA GLN A 67 -14.24 -12.04 -22.53
C GLN A 67 -14.58 -12.73 -21.21
N ALA A 68 -15.77 -13.32 -21.08
CA ALA A 68 -16.13 -14.10 -19.90
C ALA A 68 -15.22 -15.33 -19.72
N LEU A 69 -14.81 -16.00 -20.81
CA LEU A 69 -13.82 -17.09 -20.75
C LEU A 69 -12.43 -16.61 -20.26
N LEU A 70 -12.01 -15.41 -20.67
CA LEU A 70 -10.79 -14.75 -20.18
C LEU A 70 -10.89 -14.38 -18.70
N ASP A 71 -11.98 -13.71 -18.32
CA ASP A 71 -12.22 -13.24 -16.95
C ASP A 71 -12.42 -14.42 -15.98
N THR A 72 -12.87 -15.58 -16.49
CA THR A 72 -12.95 -16.84 -15.73
C THR A 72 -11.62 -17.58 -15.63
N ASP A 73 -10.56 -17.09 -16.27
CA ASP A 73 -9.24 -17.71 -16.34
C ASP A 73 -9.27 -19.12 -16.94
N LEU A 74 -10.22 -19.38 -17.86
CA LEU A 74 -10.30 -20.65 -18.60
C LEU A 74 -9.47 -20.61 -19.87
N VAL A 75 -9.34 -19.42 -20.46
CA VAL A 75 -8.49 -19.12 -21.62
C VAL A 75 -7.68 -17.86 -21.36
N HIS A 76 -6.60 -17.65 -22.11
CA HIS A 76 -5.82 -16.43 -22.10
C HIS A 76 -5.29 -16.09 -23.50
N HIS A 77 -4.98 -14.82 -23.76
CA HIS A 77 -4.26 -14.42 -24.96
C HIS A 77 -2.81 -14.93 -24.87
N VAL A 78 -2.23 -15.46 -25.95
CA VAL A 78 -0.93 -16.17 -25.86
C VAL A 78 0.28 -15.32 -25.42
N VAL A 79 0.14 -14.00 -25.37
CA VAL A 79 1.12 -13.07 -24.77
C VAL A 79 0.51 -12.15 -23.70
N ASP A 80 -0.77 -12.34 -23.35
CA ASP A 80 -1.51 -11.60 -22.32
C ASP A 80 -1.59 -10.06 -22.46
N GLU A 81 -1.49 -9.54 -23.68
CA GLU A 81 -1.59 -8.11 -23.97
C GLU A 81 -2.97 -7.66 -24.47
N HIS A 82 -3.89 -8.60 -24.69
CA HIS A 82 -5.17 -8.33 -25.32
C HIS A 82 -6.34 -8.94 -24.56
N ASN A 83 -7.44 -8.19 -24.54
CA ASN A 83 -8.76 -8.70 -24.21
C ASN A 83 -9.26 -9.67 -25.30
N PHE A 84 -10.46 -10.21 -25.13
CA PHE A 84 -11.06 -10.99 -26.22
C PHE A 84 -11.44 -10.05 -27.35
N GLU A 85 -10.95 -10.33 -28.55
CA GLU A 85 -11.22 -9.49 -29.71
C GLU A 85 -11.64 -10.35 -30.89
N ASP A 86 -12.55 -9.80 -31.69
CA ASP A 86 -12.95 -10.33 -32.98
C ASP A 86 -11.90 -10.04 -34.05
N ARG A 87 -10.73 -10.65 -33.87
CA ARG A 87 -9.53 -10.45 -34.68
C ARG A 87 -8.75 -11.75 -34.81
N GLN A 88 -7.75 -11.72 -35.68
CA GLN A 88 -6.76 -12.78 -35.86
C GLN A 88 -5.71 -12.77 -34.74
N LEU A 89 -6.17 -12.74 -33.49
CA LEU A 89 -5.35 -12.86 -32.28
C LEU A 89 -5.38 -14.31 -31.78
N PHE A 90 -4.30 -14.73 -31.13
CA PHE A 90 -4.14 -16.09 -30.67
C PHE A 90 -4.45 -16.21 -29.19
N TYR A 91 -5.29 -17.16 -28.86
CA TYR A 91 -5.67 -17.50 -27.49
C TYR A 91 -5.34 -18.96 -27.22
N ARG A 92 -5.27 -19.34 -25.95
CA ARG A 92 -4.98 -20.69 -25.49
C ARG A 92 -5.82 -21.02 -24.27
N PHE A 93 -6.24 -22.28 -24.15
CA PHE A 93 -6.85 -22.79 -22.93
C PHE A 93 -5.79 -22.99 -21.85
N ARG A 94 -6.09 -22.61 -20.60
CA ARG A 94 -5.12 -22.75 -19.50
C ARG A 94 -4.57 -24.15 -19.30
N GLN A 95 -5.42 -25.16 -19.49
CA GLN A 95 -5.02 -26.55 -19.38
C GLN A 95 -4.01 -27.00 -20.46
N ASP A 96 -3.85 -26.21 -21.53
CA ASP A 96 -2.91 -26.47 -22.63
C ASP A 96 -1.62 -25.67 -22.51
N ASP A 97 -1.43 -24.92 -21.41
CA ASP A 97 -0.17 -24.21 -21.19
C ASP A 97 0.99 -25.21 -21.11
N PRO A 98 2.09 -24.97 -21.84
CA PRO A 98 3.22 -25.87 -21.81
C PRO A 98 3.90 -25.82 -20.43
N PRO A 99 4.56 -26.90 -19.98
CA PRO A 99 5.08 -27.03 -18.61
C PRO A 99 6.03 -25.91 -18.15
N HIS A 100 6.70 -25.22 -19.08
CA HIS A 100 7.60 -24.09 -18.80
C HIS A 100 6.88 -22.73 -18.68
N LEU A 101 5.63 -22.65 -19.13
CA LEU A 101 4.69 -21.57 -18.80
C LEU A 101 3.82 -21.94 -17.58
N SER A 102 3.77 -23.22 -17.20
CA SER A 102 2.91 -23.78 -16.13
C SER A 102 3.49 -23.88 -14.71
N PRO A 103 4.50 -23.08 -14.28
CA PRO A 103 4.57 -22.81 -12.85
C PRO A 103 4.87 -21.33 -12.61
N ALA A 104 3.87 -20.47 -12.75
CA ALA A 104 4.03 -19.07 -12.38
C ALA A 104 2.73 -18.48 -11.84
N GLY A 105 2.40 -18.80 -10.59
CA GLY A 105 1.46 -18.05 -9.74
C GLY A 105 0.02 -17.88 -10.25
N PRO A 106 -0.82 -17.20 -9.47
CA PRO A 106 -2.19 -16.89 -9.87
C PRO A 106 -2.20 -15.77 -10.94
N SER A 107 -3.15 -15.84 -11.87
CA SER A 107 -3.42 -14.79 -12.87
C SER A 107 -4.03 -13.55 -12.22
N VAL A 108 -4.00 -12.40 -12.91
CA VAL A 108 -4.72 -11.21 -12.42
C VAL A 108 -6.22 -11.50 -12.29
N ALA A 109 -6.81 -12.23 -13.25
CA ALA A 109 -8.23 -12.57 -13.25
C ALA A 109 -8.62 -13.44 -12.05
N SER A 110 -7.78 -14.41 -11.67
CA SER A 110 -8.00 -15.22 -10.46
C SER A 110 -7.87 -14.40 -9.18
N LEU A 111 -6.80 -13.60 -9.04
CA LEU A 111 -6.56 -12.79 -7.84
C LEU A 111 -7.63 -11.73 -7.60
N LYS A 112 -8.18 -11.12 -8.66
CA LYS A 112 -9.26 -10.11 -8.55
C LYS A 112 -10.54 -10.68 -7.92
N LYS A 113 -10.71 -12.00 -7.88
CA LYS A 113 -11.87 -12.67 -7.26
C LYS A 113 -11.64 -12.96 -5.77
N ASP A 114 -10.40 -12.99 -5.32
CA ASP A 114 -10.07 -13.26 -3.93
C ASP A 114 -10.54 -12.09 -3.04
N CYS A 115 -11.20 -12.40 -1.94
CA CYS A 115 -11.68 -11.38 -1.00
C CYS A 115 -10.51 -10.62 -0.34
N GLY A 116 -10.66 -9.31 -0.18
CA GLY A 116 -9.64 -8.46 0.46
C GLY A 116 -8.46 -8.08 -0.45
N THR A 117 -8.47 -8.50 -1.71
CA THR A 117 -7.42 -8.14 -2.67
C THR A 117 -7.50 -6.65 -3.05
N LYS A 118 -6.36 -5.94 -2.95
CA LYS A 118 -6.20 -4.59 -3.51
C LYS A 118 -5.38 -4.70 -4.79
N PHE A 119 -5.80 -4.02 -5.86
CA PHE A 119 -5.08 -4.03 -7.12
C PHE A 119 -5.12 -2.66 -7.79
N GLY A 120 -4.17 -2.40 -8.69
CA GLY A 120 -4.14 -1.15 -9.44
C GLY A 120 -2.89 -1.00 -10.31
N PRO A 121 -2.90 0.00 -11.21
CA PRO A 121 -1.72 0.38 -11.96
C PRO A 121 -0.66 0.97 -11.02
N ALA A 122 0.60 0.77 -11.37
CA ALA A 122 1.73 1.45 -10.74
C ALA A 122 2.81 1.72 -11.78
N GLN A 123 3.75 2.61 -11.46
CA GLN A 123 5.01 2.68 -12.19
C GLN A 123 6.12 2.09 -11.34
N LYS A 124 6.90 1.20 -11.93
CA LYS A 124 8.06 0.58 -11.27
C LYS A 124 9.34 1.15 -11.83
N LYS A 125 10.30 1.48 -10.94
CA LYS A 125 11.64 1.88 -11.37
C LYS A 125 12.47 0.65 -11.74
N GLY A 126 12.79 0.51 -13.02
CA GLY A 126 13.85 -0.39 -13.48
C GLY A 126 15.23 0.27 -13.40
N LEU A 127 16.27 -0.44 -13.87
CA LEU A 127 17.67 0.04 -13.88
C LEU A 127 17.83 1.40 -14.57
N LEU A 128 17.16 1.61 -15.70
CA LEU A 128 17.34 2.82 -16.54
C LEU A 128 16.09 3.71 -16.58
N LYS A 129 14.90 3.12 -16.59
CA LYS A 129 13.64 3.84 -16.81
C LYS A 129 12.51 3.31 -15.94
N TRP A 130 11.51 4.17 -15.75
CA TRP A 130 10.22 3.77 -15.21
C TRP A 130 9.48 2.90 -16.24
N GLN A 131 8.77 1.88 -15.75
CA GLN A 131 7.98 0.96 -16.55
C GLN A 131 6.59 0.86 -15.94
N GLN A 132 5.59 0.73 -16.81
CA GLN A 132 4.24 0.43 -16.36
C GLN A 132 4.21 -0.96 -15.74
N ALA A 133 3.48 -1.07 -14.62
CA ALA A 133 3.20 -2.32 -13.94
C ALA A 133 1.74 -2.33 -13.50
N PHE A 134 1.23 -3.52 -13.25
CA PHE A 134 -0.01 -3.74 -12.56
C PHE A 134 0.29 -4.58 -11.32
N ILE A 135 -0.13 -4.10 -10.16
CA ILE A 135 0.17 -4.76 -8.89
C ILE A 135 -1.10 -5.28 -8.24
N VAL A 136 -0.98 -6.41 -7.58
CA VAL A 136 -2.09 -7.06 -6.87
C VAL A 136 -1.57 -7.51 -5.51
N LEU A 137 -2.09 -6.91 -4.45
CA LEU A 137 -1.86 -7.33 -3.07
C LEU A 137 -2.97 -8.27 -2.64
N ARG A 138 -2.61 -9.52 -2.38
CA ARG A 138 -3.51 -10.53 -1.84
C ARG A 138 -3.33 -10.61 -0.33
N GLN A 139 -4.37 -10.27 0.43
CA GLN A 139 -4.32 -10.19 1.89
C GLN A 139 -4.32 -11.56 2.58
N GLU A 140 -4.68 -12.63 1.89
CA GLU A 140 -4.75 -13.98 2.48
C GLU A 140 -3.34 -14.57 2.72
N ASP A 141 -2.39 -14.29 1.83
CA ASP A 141 -1.01 -14.80 1.90
C ASP A 141 0.03 -13.67 2.10
N ASP A 142 -0.42 -12.42 2.22
CA ASP A 142 0.43 -11.23 2.37
C ASP A 142 1.49 -11.10 1.26
N ILE A 143 1.12 -11.47 0.03
CA ILE A 143 1.99 -11.38 -1.15
C ILE A 143 1.55 -10.24 -2.06
N LEU A 144 2.50 -9.39 -2.43
CA LEU A 144 2.36 -8.45 -3.54
C LEU A 144 2.84 -9.11 -4.84
N TYR A 145 1.92 -9.24 -5.79
CA TYR A 145 2.15 -9.76 -7.12
C TYR A 145 2.36 -8.61 -8.11
N GLU A 146 3.38 -8.70 -8.96
CA GLU A 146 3.64 -7.76 -10.05
C GLU A 146 3.32 -8.42 -11.38
N PHE A 147 2.59 -7.69 -12.22
CA PHE A 147 2.26 -8.03 -13.58
C PHE A 147 2.64 -6.86 -14.51
N ARG A 148 2.78 -7.10 -15.82
CA ARG A 148 3.02 -6.00 -16.77
C ARG A 148 1.73 -5.24 -17.09
N THR A 149 0.61 -5.94 -17.11
CA THR A 149 -0.75 -5.46 -17.43
C THR A 149 -1.75 -6.14 -16.50
N ASP A 150 -2.98 -5.64 -16.49
CA ASP A 150 -4.08 -6.19 -15.71
C ASP A 150 -4.76 -7.42 -16.35
N LEU A 151 -4.22 -7.87 -17.49
CA LEU A 151 -4.65 -9.05 -18.23
C LEU A 151 -3.66 -10.21 -18.11
N HIS A 152 -2.50 -9.97 -17.49
CA HIS A 152 -1.45 -10.97 -17.42
C HIS A 152 -1.86 -12.21 -16.63
N SER A 153 -1.44 -13.32 -17.20
CA SER A 153 -1.91 -14.65 -16.87
C SER A 153 -1.00 -15.31 -15.82
N THR A 154 0.19 -14.75 -15.63
CA THR A 154 1.21 -15.13 -14.65
C THR A 154 1.92 -13.86 -14.11
N PRO A 155 2.30 -13.81 -12.82
CA PRO A 155 3.02 -12.68 -12.27
C PRO A 155 4.47 -12.67 -12.74
N SER A 156 4.96 -11.50 -13.10
CA SER A 156 6.37 -11.24 -13.40
C SER A 156 7.26 -11.40 -12.18
N LYS A 157 6.79 -10.98 -10.99
CA LYS A 157 7.49 -11.11 -9.71
C LYS A 157 6.50 -11.25 -8.55
N LYS A 158 6.98 -11.83 -7.44
CA LYS A 158 6.25 -11.97 -6.17
C LYS A 158 7.07 -11.43 -5.01
N TYR A 159 6.43 -10.65 -4.15
CA TYR A 159 7.05 -10.00 -3.02
C TYR A 159 6.29 -10.36 -1.74
N PRO A 160 6.77 -11.33 -0.94
CA PRO A 160 6.26 -11.54 0.41
C PRO A 160 6.44 -10.24 1.22
N LEU A 161 5.37 -9.77 1.87
CA LEU A 161 5.38 -8.52 2.62
C LEU A 161 5.76 -8.68 4.08
N LYS A 162 5.66 -9.89 4.63
CA LYS A 162 6.14 -10.18 5.98
C LYS A 162 7.61 -9.78 6.08
N GLU A 163 7.92 -8.86 6.98
CA GLU A 163 9.27 -8.27 7.19
C GLU A 163 9.78 -7.38 6.05
N ALA A 164 8.97 -7.09 5.03
CA ALA A 164 9.29 -6.03 4.08
C ALA A 164 9.19 -4.68 4.78
N THR A 165 10.13 -3.78 4.51
CA THR A 165 10.05 -2.40 4.99
C THR A 165 9.54 -1.51 3.88
N VAL A 166 8.50 -0.71 4.13
CA VAL A 166 7.88 0.19 3.14
C VAL A 166 7.86 1.62 3.65
N ARG A 167 8.40 2.54 2.85
CA ARG A 167 8.53 3.96 3.21
C ARG A 167 8.10 4.87 2.07
N LEU A 168 7.84 6.13 2.39
CA LEU A 168 7.75 7.17 1.37
C LEU A 168 9.15 7.36 0.75
N ASP A 169 9.25 7.41 -0.56
CA ASP A 169 10.50 7.69 -1.26
C ASP A 169 10.77 9.21 -1.23
N PRO A 170 11.84 9.69 -0.58
CA PRO A 170 12.13 11.12 -0.53
C PRO A 170 12.57 11.71 -1.88
N LEU A 171 12.95 10.87 -2.84
CA LEU A 171 13.47 11.28 -4.14
C LEU A 171 12.39 11.34 -5.24
N ALA A 172 11.18 10.84 -4.97
CA ALA A 172 10.12 10.75 -5.98
C ALA A 172 8.72 11.01 -5.38
N LYS A 173 7.96 11.91 -6.01
CA LYS A 173 6.56 12.19 -5.62
C LYS A 173 5.70 10.94 -5.77
N PHE A 174 4.80 10.75 -4.80
CA PHE A 174 3.82 9.65 -4.77
C PHE A 174 4.47 8.26 -4.92
N CYS A 175 5.71 8.11 -4.46
CA CYS A 175 6.49 6.89 -4.60
C CYS A 175 6.72 6.21 -3.25
N LEU A 176 6.55 4.90 -3.21
CA LEU A 176 6.93 4.05 -2.09
C LEU A 176 8.23 3.32 -2.41
N LEU A 177 9.15 3.34 -1.46
CA LEU A 177 10.36 2.53 -1.46
C LEU A 177 10.13 1.30 -0.58
N MET A 178 10.34 0.12 -1.14
CA MET A 178 10.16 -1.16 -0.46
C MET A 178 11.46 -1.96 -0.48
N SER A 179 11.92 -2.33 0.70
CA SER A 179 13.13 -3.12 0.93
C SER A 179 12.79 -4.46 1.57
N PHE A 180 13.56 -5.49 1.26
CA PHE A 180 13.34 -6.85 1.72
C PHE A 180 14.59 -7.34 2.46
N ALA A 181 14.41 -8.11 3.53
CA ALA A 181 15.52 -8.63 4.34
C ALA A 181 16.48 -9.56 3.57
N ASP A 182 16.01 -10.16 2.47
CA ASP A 182 16.86 -10.97 1.59
C ASP A 182 17.75 -10.06 0.73
N ILE A 183 19.06 -10.07 1.05
CA ILE A 183 20.14 -9.23 0.49
C ILE A 183 20.24 -9.35 -1.05
N GLN A 184 19.61 -10.36 -1.67
CA GLN A 184 19.60 -10.57 -3.12
C GLN A 184 18.55 -9.72 -3.88
N ARG A 185 17.65 -9.00 -3.21
CA ARG A 185 16.61 -8.21 -3.88
C ARG A 185 16.95 -6.72 -3.87
N SER A 186 17.09 -6.13 -5.05
CA SER A 186 17.12 -4.67 -5.22
C SER A 186 15.84 -4.04 -4.66
N ASP A 187 15.95 -2.88 -4.02
CA ASP A 187 14.78 -2.11 -3.57
C ASP A 187 13.74 -1.94 -4.68
N LEU A 188 12.48 -2.13 -4.33
CA LEU A 188 11.34 -1.94 -5.21
C LEU A 188 10.80 -0.52 -5.00
N ARG A 189 10.80 0.28 -6.07
CA ARG A 189 10.13 1.60 -6.10
C ARG A 189 8.84 1.52 -6.89
N LEU A 190 7.73 1.92 -6.26
CA LEU A 190 6.41 1.97 -6.85
C LEU A 190 5.86 3.39 -6.77
N ALA A 191 5.62 4.02 -7.92
CA ALA A 191 4.97 5.31 -8.00
C ALA A 191 3.48 5.17 -8.37
N PHE A 192 2.66 6.02 -7.77
CA PHE A 192 1.19 6.04 -7.86
C PHE A 192 0.69 7.34 -8.48
N SER A 193 -0.61 7.40 -8.81
CA SER A 193 -1.19 8.55 -9.49
C SER A 193 -1.41 9.77 -8.59
N SER A 194 -1.54 9.57 -7.27
CA SER A 194 -1.74 10.62 -6.27
C SER A 194 -1.17 10.22 -4.89
N ASP A 195 -1.12 11.19 -3.98
CA ASP A 195 -0.82 11.00 -2.57
C ASP A 195 -1.90 10.16 -1.84
N GLU A 196 -3.17 10.39 -2.15
CA GLU A 196 -4.27 9.58 -1.62
C GLU A 196 -4.11 8.08 -2.01
N GLU A 197 -3.77 7.81 -3.27
CA GLU A 197 -3.53 6.45 -3.74
C GLU A 197 -2.29 5.83 -3.07
N GLN A 198 -1.17 6.59 -2.99
CA GLN A 198 0.04 6.17 -2.30
C GLN A 198 -0.24 5.81 -0.82
N LEU A 199 -0.98 6.66 -0.11
CA LEU A 199 -1.35 6.42 1.30
C LEU A 199 -2.29 5.24 1.44
N SER A 200 -3.22 5.04 0.50
CA SER A 200 -4.10 3.86 0.46
C SER A 200 -3.28 2.57 0.32
N TRP A 201 -2.26 2.56 -0.54
CA TRP A 201 -1.35 1.42 -0.68
C TRP A 201 -0.46 1.21 0.53
N LEU A 202 0.09 2.28 1.12
CA LEU A 202 0.91 2.18 2.33
C LEU A 202 0.14 1.53 3.50
N LYS A 203 -1.12 1.95 3.72
CA LYS A 203 -2.01 1.34 4.72
C LYS A 203 -2.30 -0.13 4.43
N ALA A 204 -2.47 -0.48 3.15
CA ALA A 204 -2.71 -1.87 2.75
C ALA A 204 -1.47 -2.75 3.01
N PHE A 205 -0.27 -2.24 2.75
CA PHE A 205 0.98 -2.95 3.07
C PHE A 205 1.19 -3.12 4.57
N GLU A 206 0.92 -2.07 5.36
CA GLU A 206 0.94 -2.13 6.83
C GLU A 206 0.00 -3.22 7.36
N LYS A 207 -1.24 -3.27 6.84
CA LYS A 207 -2.22 -4.31 7.20
C LYS A 207 -1.75 -5.73 6.86
N SER A 208 -0.94 -5.88 5.80
CA SER A 208 -0.32 -7.15 5.38
C SER A 208 1.05 -7.41 6.03
N GLY A 209 1.33 -6.78 7.17
CA GLY A 209 2.50 -7.09 7.99
C GLY A 209 3.82 -6.49 7.50
N ALA A 210 3.78 -5.58 6.53
CA ALA A 210 4.95 -4.78 6.19
C ALA A 210 5.28 -3.79 7.31
N ILE A 211 6.55 -3.61 7.60
CA ILE A 211 7.04 -2.59 8.52
C ILE A 211 6.96 -1.24 7.80
N THR A 212 6.10 -0.34 8.27
CA THR A 212 5.95 1.00 7.70
C THR A 212 6.51 2.07 8.62
N GLY A 213 6.90 3.22 8.06
CA GLY A 213 7.48 4.34 8.80
C GLY A 213 9.02 4.37 8.77
N GLN A 214 9.61 5.22 9.62
CA GLN A 214 11.06 5.39 9.70
C GLN A 214 11.74 4.21 10.42
N THR A 215 12.92 3.77 9.98
CA THR A 215 13.74 2.83 10.79
C THR A 215 14.21 3.47 12.09
N GLU A 216 14.60 2.65 13.06
CA GLU A 216 15.30 3.13 14.26
C GLU A 216 16.51 3.98 13.91
N GLU A 217 17.34 3.57 12.94
CA GLU A 217 18.49 4.34 12.45
C GLU A 217 18.08 5.70 11.84
N GLU A 218 17.01 5.76 11.03
CA GLU A 218 16.53 7.03 10.47
C GLU A 218 15.95 7.96 11.54
N VAL A 219 15.25 7.39 12.52
CA VAL A 219 14.75 8.14 13.67
C VAL A 219 15.92 8.67 14.49
N GLU A 220 16.95 7.85 14.74
CA GLU A 220 18.15 8.26 15.47
C GLU A 220 18.92 9.36 14.73
N ASP A 221 19.13 9.21 13.43
CA ASP A 221 19.78 10.22 12.60
C ASP A 221 18.97 11.51 12.53
N GLN A 222 17.65 11.43 12.36
CA GLN A 222 16.79 12.61 12.40
C GLN A 222 16.86 13.31 13.76
N VAL A 223 16.78 12.55 14.86
CA VAL A 223 16.85 13.10 16.22
C VAL A 223 18.21 13.72 16.51
N LYS A 224 19.29 13.12 16.02
CA LYS A 224 20.67 13.58 16.22
C LYS A 224 20.97 14.86 15.45
N ASN A 225 20.44 14.99 14.23
CA ASN A 225 20.71 16.11 13.33
C ASN A 225 19.63 17.21 13.39
N ALA A 226 18.54 17.01 14.12
CA ALA A 226 17.50 18.02 14.29
C ALA A 226 18.02 19.25 15.06
N GLU A 227 17.80 20.43 14.49
CA GLU A 227 18.10 21.72 15.14
C GLU A 227 16.85 22.37 15.76
N SER A 228 15.66 21.95 15.34
CA SER A 228 14.37 22.48 15.78
C SER A 228 13.28 21.41 15.71
N ILE A 229 12.13 21.69 16.32
CA ILE A 229 10.96 20.81 16.23
C ILE A 229 10.37 20.73 14.81
N PHE A 230 10.75 21.64 13.90
CA PHE A 230 10.09 21.79 12.62
C PHE A 230 10.37 20.67 11.62
N VAL A 231 11.42 19.87 11.85
CA VAL A 231 11.74 18.71 11.03
C VAL A 231 10.86 17.49 11.33
N PHE A 232 10.00 17.57 12.36
CA PHE A 232 9.14 16.46 12.78
C PHE A 232 7.71 16.62 12.27
N ASN A 233 7.00 15.50 12.24
CA ASN A 233 5.59 15.41 11.87
C ASN A 233 4.85 14.52 12.87
N ALA A 234 3.55 14.73 13.01
CA ALA A 234 2.66 13.84 13.76
C ALA A 234 1.27 13.84 13.11
N LYS A 235 0.44 12.84 13.46
CA LYS A 235 -0.96 12.83 13.04
C LYS A 235 -1.78 13.70 13.99
N ASP A 236 -2.64 14.57 13.47
CA ASP A 236 -3.62 15.30 14.28
C ASP A 236 -4.66 14.34 14.89
N ILE A 237 -5.58 14.85 15.71
CA ILE A 237 -6.64 14.04 16.35
C ILE A 237 -7.61 13.39 15.35
N ASP A 238 -7.61 13.86 14.09
CA ASP A 238 -8.41 13.34 12.99
C ASP A 238 -7.62 12.37 12.08
N GLY A 239 -6.35 12.11 12.41
CA GLY A 239 -5.47 11.19 11.70
C GLY A 239 -4.73 11.79 10.50
N ASN A 240 -4.83 13.10 10.26
CA ASN A 240 -4.14 13.79 9.16
C ASN A 240 -2.69 14.08 9.54
N ALA A 241 -1.76 13.95 8.59
CA ALA A 241 -0.37 14.30 8.83
C ALA A 241 -0.19 15.82 8.95
N VAL A 242 0.45 16.26 10.04
CA VAL A 242 0.76 17.66 10.33
C VAL A 242 2.26 17.82 10.54
N SER A 243 2.85 18.76 9.81
CA SER A 243 4.23 19.19 10.02
C SER A 243 4.31 20.26 11.10
N PHE A 244 5.31 20.12 11.98
CA PHE A 244 5.56 21.11 13.03
C PHE A 244 6.11 22.43 12.49
N GLU A 245 6.56 22.49 11.24
CA GLU A 245 6.90 23.75 10.53
C GLU A 245 5.75 24.78 10.58
N LYS A 246 4.48 24.32 10.65
CA LYS A 246 3.29 25.17 10.85
C LYS A 246 3.44 26.14 12.04
N TYR A 247 4.20 25.76 13.06
CA TYR A 247 4.40 26.55 14.28
C TYR A 247 5.61 27.51 14.21
N ARG A 248 6.25 27.66 13.05
CA ARG A 248 7.34 28.63 12.89
C ARG A 248 6.87 30.04 13.20
N GLY A 249 7.67 30.76 13.98
CA GLY A 249 7.34 32.11 14.45
C GLY A 249 6.49 32.15 15.72
N PHE A 250 6.01 30.99 16.21
CA PHE A 250 5.23 30.89 17.43
C PHE A 250 6.05 30.29 18.57
N VAL A 251 5.87 30.84 19.78
CA VAL A 251 6.28 30.15 21.00
C VAL A 251 5.35 28.95 21.19
N THR A 252 5.91 27.75 21.29
CA THR A 252 5.13 26.50 21.26
C THR A 252 5.28 25.75 22.57
N LEU A 253 4.16 25.45 23.23
CA LEU A 253 4.10 24.58 24.41
C LEU A 253 3.55 23.20 24.00
N ILE A 254 4.37 22.17 24.08
CA ILE A 254 4.02 20.78 23.73
C ILE A 254 3.73 20.01 25.02
N VAL A 255 2.54 19.43 25.13
CA VAL A 255 2.04 18.77 26.36
C VAL A 255 1.60 17.34 26.07
N ASN A 256 1.98 16.37 26.90
CA ASN A 256 1.39 15.02 26.88
C ASN A 256 0.45 14.80 28.06
N PHE A 257 -0.70 14.17 27.83
CA PHE A 257 -1.67 13.87 28.90
C PHE A 257 -1.42 12.52 29.61
N GLY A 258 -0.44 11.74 29.15
CA GLY A 258 -0.04 10.48 29.80
C GLY A 258 -1.12 9.40 29.74
N LYS A 259 -1.27 8.59 30.79
CA LYS A 259 -2.28 7.51 30.86
C LYS A 259 -3.69 8.01 31.24
N GLN A 260 -3.91 9.32 31.30
CA GLN A 260 -5.20 9.90 31.71
C GLN A 260 -6.26 9.90 30.60
N GLU A 261 -5.89 9.46 29.39
CA GLU A 261 -6.79 9.35 28.24
C GLU A 261 -6.96 7.88 27.83
N PRO A 262 -7.78 7.09 28.55
CA PRO A 262 -8.05 5.70 28.17
C PRO A 262 -8.89 5.63 26.88
N ASP A 263 -9.71 6.65 26.62
CA ASP A 263 -10.72 6.62 25.58
C ASP A 263 -10.15 6.71 24.14
N PRO A 264 -10.95 6.34 23.12
CA PRO A 264 -10.63 6.56 21.70
C PRO A 264 -10.62 8.05 21.32
N GLU A 265 -9.86 8.40 20.28
CA GLU A 265 -9.68 9.78 19.79
C GLU A 265 -10.98 10.55 19.51
N PRO A 266 -12.04 9.95 18.90
CA PRO A 266 -13.32 10.65 18.73
C PRO A 266 -13.98 11.06 20.05
N VAL A 267 -13.82 10.25 21.09
CA VAL A 267 -14.35 10.53 22.44
C VAL A 267 -13.54 11.64 23.09
N ILE A 268 -12.20 11.59 22.98
CA ILE A 268 -11.30 12.63 23.47
C ILE A 268 -11.62 13.97 22.81
N LYS A 269 -11.79 13.99 21.48
CA LYS A 269 -12.15 15.20 20.73
C LYS A 269 -13.48 15.79 21.20
N GLN A 270 -14.50 14.95 21.37
CA GLN A 270 -15.80 15.40 21.88
C GLN A 270 -15.72 15.91 23.31
N PHE A 271 -14.92 15.27 24.17
CA PHE A 271 -14.68 15.71 25.54
C PHE A 271 -14.01 17.08 25.56
N ALA A 272 -12.91 17.27 24.84
CA ALA A 272 -12.18 18.52 24.75
C ALA A 272 -13.05 19.67 24.20
N ALA A 273 -13.92 19.38 23.22
CA ALA A 273 -14.85 20.36 22.67
C ALA A 273 -15.83 20.93 23.71
N ARG A 274 -16.22 20.16 24.74
CA ARG A 274 -17.08 20.63 25.84
C ARG A 274 -16.43 21.72 26.69
N TYR A 275 -15.10 21.79 26.67
CA TYR A 275 -14.31 22.79 27.39
C TYR A 275 -13.84 23.93 26.47
N GLY A 276 -14.28 23.96 25.20
CA GLY A 276 -13.93 25.02 24.26
C GLY A 276 -12.44 25.06 23.91
N VAL A 277 -11.75 23.91 23.94
CA VAL A 277 -10.32 23.79 23.59
C VAL A 277 -10.04 24.40 22.21
N GLN A 278 -9.07 25.31 22.15
CA GLN A 278 -8.65 26.02 20.93
C GLN A 278 -7.27 25.59 20.42
N PHE A 279 -6.52 24.80 21.20
CA PHE A 279 -5.20 24.33 20.81
C PHE A 279 -5.28 23.10 19.89
N ASP A 280 -4.27 22.93 19.05
CA ASP A 280 -4.15 21.77 18.17
C ASP A 280 -3.99 20.48 18.99
N MET A 281 -4.79 19.46 18.67
CA MET A 281 -4.75 18.14 19.30
C MET A 281 -4.20 17.10 18.32
N PHE A 282 -3.44 16.14 18.83
CA PHE A 282 -2.78 15.11 18.03
C PHE A 282 -3.30 13.71 18.40
N SER A 283 -3.15 12.77 17.47
CA SER A 283 -3.43 11.34 17.70
C SER A 283 -2.68 10.83 18.92
N LYS A 284 -3.18 9.76 19.54
CA LYS A 284 -2.52 9.09 20.66
C LYS A 284 -1.16 8.56 20.20
N ILE A 285 -0.12 8.85 20.97
CA ILE A 285 1.27 8.48 20.67
C ILE A 285 1.96 7.83 21.86
N ASN A 286 3.01 7.07 21.58
CA ASN A 286 4.00 6.72 22.58
C ASN A 286 4.98 7.89 22.75
N VAL A 287 5.18 8.32 23.99
CA VAL A 287 6.17 9.36 24.33
C VAL A 287 7.45 8.77 24.94
N ASN A 288 7.44 7.47 25.29
CA ASN A 288 8.55 6.75 25.92
C ASN A 288 8.80 5.42 25.20
N GLY A 289 10.01 4.88 25.34
CA GLY A 289 10.41 3.59 24.75
C GLY A 289 10.86 3.68 23.29
N ALA A 290 11.18 2.52 22.70
CA ALA A 290 11.68 2.43 21.32
C ALA A 290 10.68 3.00 20.30
N SER A 291 9.38 2.80 20.55
CA SER A 291 8.27 3.29 19.73
C SER A 291 7.88 4.75 19.99
N ALA A 292 8.66 5.49 20.81
CA ALA A 292 8.37 6.90 21.06
C ALA A 292 8.40 7.73 19.78
N LEU A 293 7.47 8.67 19.63
CA LEU A 293 7.44 9.61 18.52
C LEU A 293 8.82 10.33 18.40
N PRO A 294 9.43 10.43 17.20
CA PRO A 294 10.76 11.05 17.02
C PRO A 294 10.88 12.44 17.65
N LEU A 295 9.83 13.25 17.57
CA LEU A 295 9.74 14.54 18.25
C LEU A 295 10.03 14.43 19.77
N TYR A 296 9.42 13.47 20.47
CA TYR A 296 9.65 13.29 21.91
C TYR A 296 11.04 12.74 22.23
N LYS A 297 11.61 11.91 21.35
CA LYS A 297 13.02 11.48 21.47
C LYS A 297 13.95 12.70 21.37
N TYR A 298 13.71 13.61 20.42
CA TYR A 298 14.44 14.87 20.27
C TYR A 298 14.28 15.82 21.45
N LEU A 299 13.04 16.11 21.87
CA LEU A 299 12.78 17.02 23.00
C LEU A 299 13.47 16.55 24.29
N LYS A 300 13.46 15.23 24.55
CA LYS A 300 14.11 14.63 25.71
C LYS A 300 15.63 14.58 25.59
N SER A 301 16.18 14.48 24.38
CA SER A 301 17.64 14.49 24.17
C SER A 301 18.24 15.90 24.36
N GLN A 302 17.52 16.94 23.94
CA GLN A 302 17.92 18.35 24.10
C GLN A 302 17.76 18.84 25.54
N LEU A 303 16.65 18.49 26.20
CA LEU A 303 16.33 18.94 27.56
C LEU A 303 16.41 17.76 28.54
N LYS A 304 17.65 17.30 28.77
CA LYS A 304 17.95 16.27 29.77
C LYS A 304 17.53 16.80 31.15
N GLY A 305 16.69 16.06 31.85
CA GLY A 305 16.28 16.40 33.22
C GLY A 305 17.49 16.53 34.16
N THR A 306 17.29 17.15 35.32
CA THR A 306 18.35 17.27 36.34
C THR A 306 18.78 15.88 36.85
N LEU A 307 20.06 15.55 36.59
CA LEU A 307 20.82 14.35 37.01
C LEU A 307 20.26 12.98 36.58
N GLY A 308 20.81 12.48 35.46
CA GLY A 308 20.67 11.11 34.98
C GLY A 308 19.60 10.99 33.90
N SER A 309 19.96 10.44 32.74
CA SER A 309 19.06 10.16 31.60
C SER A 309 18.03 9.06 31.86
N PHE A 310 17.77 8.74 33.14
CA PHE A 310 16.72 7.85 33.59
C PHE A 310 15.73 8.64 34.44
N ILE A 311 14.45 8.47 34.12
CA ILE A 311 13.31 9.03 34.87
C ILE A 311 13.50 8.64 36.33
N LYS A 312 13.81 9.61 37.21
CA LYS A 312 13.86 9.37 38.64
C LYS A 312 12.45 9.04 39.13
N TRP A 313 12.25 7.74 39.29
CA TRP A 313 11.04 7.08 39.72
C TRP A 313 10.89 7.30 41.23
N ASN A 314 10.02 8.24 41.61
CA ASN A 314 9.59 8.44 42.99
C ASN A 314 8.07 8.18 43.02
N PHE A 315 7.68 7.01 43.53
CA PHE A 315 6.34 6.73 44.07
C PHE A 315 5.13 6.99 43.16
N GLY A 316 5.02 6.26 42.04
CA GLY A 316 3.71 5.92 41.48
C GLY A 316 2.84 7.05 40.90
N LYS A 317 3.41 8.20 40.49
CA LYS A 317 2.68 9.25 39.73
C LYS A 317 3.11 9.28 38.26
N VAL A 318 2.17 9.00 37.36
CA VAL A 318 2.30 9.12 35.90
C VAL A 318 2.33 10.61 35.54
N GLY A 319 3.42 11.06 34.91
CA GLY A 319 3.66 12.48 34.69
C GLY A 319 3.33 12.98 33.28
N ILE A 320 2.59 14.09 33.22
CA ILE A 320 2.49 15.00 32.07
C ILE A 320 3.83 15.72 31.91
N ASP A 321 4.59 15.47 30.84
CA ASP A 321 5.75 16.31 30.48
C ASP A 321 5.26 17.47 29.60
N GLN A 322 5.82 18.65 29.84
CA GLN A 322 5.54 19.85 29.05
C GLN A 322 6.86 20.43 28.55
N PHE A 323 6.97 20.69 27.25
CA PHE A 323 8.16 21.23 26.62
C PHE A 323 7.84 22.57 25.97
N LEU A 324 8.52 23.63 26.40
CA LEU A 324 8.44 24.94 25.78
C LEU A 324 9.54 25.06 24.72
N CYS A 325 9.15 25.54 23.55
CA CYS A 325 10.01 25.84 22.42
C CYS A 325 9.87 27.31 22.03
N ASP A 326 10.97 27.94 21.61
CA ASP A 326 10.98 29.32 21.13
C ASP A 326 10.37 29.46 19.71
N ARG A 327 10.31 30.69 19.20
CA ARG A 327 9.79 31.01 17.86
C ARG A 327 10.57 30.37 16.70
N ASN A 328 11.80 29.93 16.95
CA ASN A 328 12.65 29.21 16.00
C ASN A 328 12.52 27.69 16.17
N GLY A 329 11.61 27.22 17.01
CA GLY A 329 11.35 25.81 17.24
C GLY A 329 12.42 25.12 18.07
N LYS A 330 13.30 25.87 18.75
CA LYS A 330 14.33 25.31 19.61
C LYS A 330 13.74 24.99 20.99
N PRO A 331 13.94 23.78 21.54
CA PRO A 331 13.50 23.47 22.90
C PRO A 331 14.25 24.33 23.92
N VAL A 332 13.52 25.04 24.78
CA VAL A 332 14.10 25.95 25.77
C VAL A 332 13.96 25.45 27.20
N LYS A 333 12.84 24.81 27.55
CA LYS A 333 12.55 24.39 28.92
C LYS A 333 11.60 23.20 28.98
N ARG A 334 11.83 22.31 29.94
CA ARG A 334 10.96 21.17 30.26
C ARG A 334 10.38 21.37 31.65
N TYR A 335 9.07 21.21 31.79
CA TYR A 335 8.38 21.34 33.08
C TYR A 335 7.95 19.98 33.60
N ALA A 336 8.04 19.84 34.92
CA ALA A 336 7.53 18.66 35.62
C ALA A 336 5.99 18.68 35.65
N PRO A 337 5.33 17.52 35.80
CA PRO A 337 3.87 17.41 35.86
C PRO A 337 3.21 18.22 36.98
N SER A 338 3.98 18.56 38.03
CA SER A 338 3.51 19.32 39.18
C SER A 338 3.50 20.83 38.96
N VAL A 339 4.12 21.33 37.88
CA VAL A 339 4.14 22.77 37.57
C VAL A 339 2.75 23.20 37.12
N GLN A 340 2.21 24.26 37.73
CA GLN A 340 0.91 24.79 37.34
C GLN A 340 1.03 25.51 36.00
N PRO A 341 0.04 25.41 35.10
CA PRO A 341 0.07 26.10 33.81
C PRO A 341 0.32 27.61 33.91
N LEU A 342 -0.22 28.27 34.95
CA LEU A 342 -0.03 29.70 35.19
C LEU A 342 1.42 30.06 35.53
N ASP A 343 2.20 29.15 36.12
CA ASP A 343 3.61 29.38 36.43
C ASP A 343 4.49 29.38 35.17
N ILE A 344 4.00 28.78 34.08
CA ILE A 344 4.68 28.72 32.77
C ILE A 344 4.51 30.05 31.99
N ALA A 345 3.48 30.85 32.31
CA ALA A 345 3.15 32.07 31.58
C ALA A 345 4.33 33.05 31.49
N LYS A 346 5.09 33.22 32.57
CA LYS A 346 6.26 34.11 32.61
C LYS A 346 7.36 33.68 31.64
N ASP A 347 7.58 32.38 31.51
CA ASP A 347 8.57 31.84 30.58
C ASP A 347 8.10 31.97 29.12
N ILE A 348 6.79 31.89 28.87
CA ILE A 348 6.20 32.14 27.55
C ILE A 348 6.37 33.62 27.17
N GLU A 349 6.01 34.53 28.06
CA GLU A 349 6.12 35.98 27.84
C GLU A 349 7.55 36.41 27.53
N ALA A 350 8.55 35.78 28.16
CA ALA A 350 9.97 36.06 27.89
C ALA A 350 10.44 35.67 26.49
N LEU A 351 9.65 34.89 25.74
CA LEU A 351 9.96 34.41 24.39
C LEU A 351 9.08 35.07 23.30
N LEU A 352 8.11 35.89 23.69
CA LEU A 352 7.30 36.72 22.80
C LEU A 352 8.02 38.04 22.46
#